data_AF-G0M1B7-F1
#
_entry.id   AF-G0M1B7-F1
#
_cell.length_a   1.000
_cell.length_b   1.000
_cell.length_c   1.000
_cell.angle_alpha   90.00
_cell.angle_beta   90.00
_cell.angle_gamma   90.00
#
_symmetry.space_group_name_H-M   'P 1'
#
loop_
_entity.id
_entity.type
_entity.pdbx_description
1 polymer ?
#
loop_
_entity_poly.entity_id
_entity_poly.type
_entity_poly.pdbx_seq_one_letter_code
_entity_poly.pdbx_strand_id
1 'polypeptide(L)'
;MIDLKSVILPKDKEKYGFTQNSWNRSSNIYLLSERGYSKLLKILEDDKAWEIYDQLVDNYFNMRQAIKENQPTLVAGKRLEIMEKNAATRKANLLYKIAQATNSETSSQSLLAQAAKELTGEMTIPVMKRKEYSASEVGELVGKSANMVGRICNRLNLKAEQPGQNKYGRWSNSKSRHSDKEVPQWLYFDDGVKAIRAEVNKQPA
;
A
#
# COMPACT_ATOMS: atom_id res chain seq x y z
N MET A 1 18.24 2.39 35.24
CA MET A 1 18.21 3.62 34.43
C MET A 1 19.52 4.31 34.69
N ILE A 2 20.31 4.56 33.66
CA ILE A 2 21.62 5.21 33.77
C ILE A 2 21.54 6.50 32.99
N ASP A 3 21.95 7.63 33.57
CA ASP A 3 22.16 8.84 32.80
C ASP A 3 23.50 8.72 32.06
N LEU A 4 23.47 8.69 30.73
CA LEU A 4 24.67 8.60 29.92
C LEU A 4 25.61 9.78 30.19
N LYS A 5 25.08 10.98 30.46
CA LYS A 5 25.92 12.15 30.72
C LYS A 5 26.79 12.03 31.96
N SER A 6 26.40 11.20 32.94
CA SER A 6 27.19 11.00 34.16
C SER A 6 28.25 9.90 34.03
N VAL A 7 28.19 9.09 32.97
CA VAL A 7 29.03 7.89 32.84
C VAL A 7 29.92 7.90 31.60
N ILE A 8 29.50 8.57 30.52
CA ILE A 8 30.25 8.61 29.26
C ILE A 8 30.85 9.99 28.98
N LEU A 9 32.04 9.99 28.37
CA LEU A 9 32.70 11.22 27.98
C LEU A 9 32.00 11.84 26.75
N PRO A 10 31.92 13.18 26.63
CA PRO A 10 31.28 13.85 25.49
C PRO A 10 31.86 13.47 24.12
N LYS A 11 33.09 12.95 24.06
CA LYS A 11 33.70 12.44 22.83
C LYS A 11 33.03 11.16 22.31
N ASP A 12 32.44 10.36 23.19
CA ASP A 12 31.87 9.05 22.86
C ASP A 12 30.38 9.13 22.50
N LYS A 13 29.78 10.34 22.54
CA LYS A 13 28.34 10.58 22.28
C LYS A 13 27.86 10.07 20.92
N GLU A 14 28.72 10.13 19.90
CA GLU A 14 28.37 9.75 18.51
C GLU A 14 28.15 8.25 18.40
N LYS A 15 28.84 7.44 19.23
CA LYS A 15 28.62 5.99 19.33
C LYS A 15 27.18 5.63 19.75
N TYR A 16 26.51 6.54 20.44
CA TYR A 16 25.13 6.39 20.90
C TYR A 16 24.13 7.18 20.04
N GLY A 17 24.56 7.68 18.89
CA GLY A 17 23.69 8.36 17.91
C GLY A 17 23.37 9.82 18.23
N PHE A 18 24.08 10.45 19.18
CA PHE A 18 23.84 11.86 19.52
C PHE A 18 24.79 12.80 18.79
N THR A 19 24.23 13.86 18.21
CA THR A 19 25.02 15.02 17.73
C THR A 19 25.49 15.88 18.89
N GLN A 20 26.52 16.70 18.68
CA GLN A 20 26.99 17.66 19.69
C GLN A 20 25.87 18.62 20.15
N ASN A 21 25.03 19.09 19.22
CA ASN A 21 23.95 20.02 19.54
C ASN A 21 22.86 19.35 20.40
N SER A 22 22.39 18.15 20.02
CA SER A 22 21.41 17.39 20.80
C SER A 22 21.93 17.02 22.19
N TRP A 23 23.23 16.68 22.29
CA TRP A 23 23.87 16.39 23.56
C TRP A 23 23.88 17.63 24.47
N ASN A 24 24.30 18.78 23.96
CA ASN A 24 24.41 20.02 24.76
C ASN A 24 23.05 20.54 25.23
N ARG A 25 22.00 20.42 24.40
CA ARG A 25 20.65 20.90 24.73
C ARG A 25 19.89 20.05 25.76
N SER A 26 20.27 18.78 25.91
CA SER A 26 19.57 17.87 26.82
C SER A 26 20.11 18.00 28.24
N SER A 27 19.27 18.17 29.26
CA SER A 27 19.77 18.19 30.65
C SER A 27 20.28 16.81 31.09
N ASN A 28 19.54 15.75 30.77
CA ASN A 28 19.86 14.35 31.10
C ASN A 28 19.58 13.46 29.88
N ILE A 29 20.27 12.32 29.77
CA ILE A 29 20.04 11.34 28.69
C ILE A 29 19.99 9.94 29.31
N TYR A 30 18.80 9.36 29.44
CA TYR A 30 18.62 8.08 30.13
C TYR A 30 18.73 6.87 29.21
N LEU A 31 19.62 5.94 29.57
CA LEU A 31 19.66 4.58 29.07
C LEU A 31 18.81 3.69 29.98
N LEU A 32 17.86 3.00 29.38
CA LEU A 32 16.96 2.06 30.04
C LEU A 32 17.31 0.64 29.59
N SER A 33 17.26 -0.32 30.52
CA SER A 33 17.21 -1.72 30.12
C SER A 33 15.87 -2.01 29.45
N GLU A 34 15.81 -3.04 28.63
CA GLU A 34 14.57 -3.48 27.98
C GLU A 34 13.43 -3.65 29.00
N ARG A 35 13.70 -4.33 30.13
CA ARG A 35 12.75 -4.47 31.24
C ARG A 35 12.31 -3.13 31.86
N GLY A 36 13.21 -2.16 31.93
CA GLY A 36 12.91 -0.82 32.43
C GLY A 36 12.01 -0.04 31.47
N TYR A 37 12.30 -0.11 30.17
CA TYR A 37 11.48 0.48 29.11
C TYR A 37 10.08 -0.15 29.06
N SER A 38 9.98 -1.48 29.15
CA SER A 38 8.69 -2.20 29.17
C SER A 38 7.76 -1.76 30.30
N LYS A 39 8.30 -1.33 31.45
CA LYS A 39 7.49 -0.81 32.56
C LYS A 39 6.89 0.56 32.25
N LEU A 40 7.58 1.37 31.45
CA LEU A 40 7.13 2.71 31.06
C LEU A 40 6.06 2.65 29.97
N LEU A 41 6.06 1.62 29.12
CA LEU A 41 5.03 1.44 28.08
C LEU A 41 3.61 1.45 28.65
N LYS A 42 3.41 0.97 29.90
CA LYS A 42 2.10 1.00 30.58
C LYS A 42 1.56 2.42 30.84
N ILE A 43 2.41 3.43 30.78
CA ILE A 43 2.08 4.83 31.09
C ILE A 43 1.95 5.63 29.78
N LEU A 44 2.41 5.09 28.66
CA LEU A 44 2.34 5.73 27.35
C LEU A 44 1.03 5.32 26.67
N GLU A 45 0.24 6.29 26.25
CA GLU A 45 -1.08 6.08 25.61
C GLU A 45 -1.02 6.19 24.07
N ASP A 46 0.16 6.01 23.46
CA ASP A 46 0.32 6.09 22.01
C ASP A 46 0.13 4.72 21.32
N ASP A 47 -0.29 4.74 20.05
CA ASP A 47 -0.56 3.51 19.26
C ASP A 47 0.63 2.55 19.23
N LYS A 48 1.86 3.09 19.22
CA LYS A 48 3.08 2.29 19.18
C LYS A 48 3.38 1.65 20.53
N ALA A 49 3.08 2.35 21.62
CA ALA A 49 3.21 1.83 22.97
C ALA A 49 2.25 0.65 23.19
N TRP A 50 1.02 0.75 22.69
CA TRP A 50 0.05 -0.35 22.68
C TRP A 50 0.56 -1.56 21.87
N GLU A 51 1.07 -1.36 20.65
CA GLU A 51 1.61 -2.45 19.83
C GLU A 51 2.76 -3.20 20.54
N ILE A 52 3.69 -2.47 21.14
CA ILE A 52 4.83 -3.08 21.85
C ILE A 52 4.35 -3.75 23.15
N TYR A 53 3.37 -3.16 23.84
CA TYR A 53 2.77 -3.74 25.04
C TYR A 53 2.12 -5.10 24.74
N ASP A 54 1.30 -5.18 23.70
CA ASP A 54 0.65 -6.42 23.27
C ASP A 54 1.68 -7.51 22.93
N GLN A 55 2.75 -7.14 22.20
CA GLN A 55 3.85 -8.07 21.91
C GLN A 55 4.53 -8.60 23.18
N LEU A 56 4.71 -7.76 24.20
CA LEU A 56 5.31 -8.17 25.47
C LEU A 56 4.38 -9.14 26.24
N VAL A 57 3.08 -8.84 26.25
CA VAL A 57 2.06 -9.68 26.91
C VAL A 57 1.96 -11.04 26.22
N ASP A 58 1.88 -11.08 24.90
CA ASP A 58 1.82 -12.32 24.12
C ASP A 58 3.05 -13.18 24.35
N ASN A 59 4.24 -12.58 24.28
CA ASN A 59 5.49 -13.29 24.54
C ASN A 59 5.54 -13.88 25.96
N TYR A 60 5.02 -13.16 26.95
CA TYR A 60 4.95 -13.64 28.33
C TYR A 60 4.04 -14.86 28.47
N PHE A 61 2.81 -14.80 27.95
CA PHE A 61 1.86 -15.90 28.05
C PHE A 61 2.28 -17.13 27.24
N ASN A 62 2.86 -16.93 26.05
CA ASN A 62 3.42 -18.01 25.25
C ASN A 62 4.56 -18.74 25.98
N MET A 63 5.46 -17.98 26.63
CA MET A 63 6.54 -18.57 27.42
C MET A 63 6.01 -19.32 28.64
N ARG A 64 5.01 -18.76 29.34
CA ARG A 64 4.34 -19.41 30.48
C ARG A 64 3.69 -20.74 30.07
N GLN A 65 3.03 -20.77 28.92
CA GLN A 65 2.40 -21.98 28.40
C GLN A 65 3.43 -23.07 28.11
N ALA A 66 4.53 -22.75 27.45
CA ALA A 66 5.53 -23.75 27.11
C ALA A 66 6.35 -24.27 28.29
N ILE A 67 6.58 -23.43 29.30
CA ILE A 67 7.14 -23.90 30.57
C ILE A 67 6.18 -24.89 31.24
N LYS A 68 4.86 -24.60 31.22
CA LYS A 68 3.84 -25.48 31.78
C LYS A 68 3.74 -26.82 31.03
N GLU A 69 3.86 -26.79 29.71
CA GLU A 69 3.76 -27.99 28.84
C GLU A 69 5.10 -28.74 28.70
N ASN A 70 6.18 -28.24 29.32
CA ASN A 70 7.55 -28.76 29.22
C ASN A 70 8.04 -28.96 27.78
N GLN A 71 7.59 -28.08 26.87
CA GLN A 71 7.85 -28.15 25.44
C GLN A 71 8.49 -26.84 24.94
N PRO A 72 9.79 -26.61 25.21
CA PRO A 72 10.47 -25.36 24.86
C PRO A 72 10.52 -25.08 23.35
N THR A 73 10.47 -26.14 22.52
CA THR A 73 10.49 -26.05 21.05
C THR A 73 9.18 -25.50 20.45
N LEU A 74 8.05 -25.64 21.14
CA LEU A 74 6.77 -25.08 20.71
C LEU A 74 6.70 -23.55 20.83
N VAL A 75 7.52 -22.93 21.68
CA VAL A 75 7.63 -21.45 21.77
C VAL A 75 8.28 -20.89 20.53
N ALA A 76 9.34 -21.53 20.04
CA ALA A 76 10.10 -21.04 18.90
C ALA A 76 9.25 -21.06 17.62
N GLY A 77 8.50 -22.16 17.40
CA GLY A 77 7.57 -22.28 16.29
C GLY A 77 6.42 -21.26 16.34
N LYS A 78 5.74 -21.13 17.49
CA LYS A 78 4.68 -20.14 17.67
C LYS A 78 5.19 -18.70 17.56
N ARG A 79 6.40 -18.40 18.06
CA ARG A 79 7.03 -17.08 17.91
C ARG A 79 7.33 -16.76 16.45
N LEU A 80 7.84 -17.73 15.69
CA LEU A 80 8.08 -17.55 14.26
C LEU A 80 6.77 -17.25 13.54
N GLU A 81 5.72 -18.02 13.82
CA GLU A 81 4.38 -17.79 13.24
C GLU A 81 3.81 -16.41 13.60
N ILE A 82 3.95 -15.98 14.86
CA ILE A 82 3.51 -14.63 15.30
C ILE A 82 4.33 -13.54 14.61
N MET A 83 5.65 -13.73 14.49
CA MET A 83 6.52 -12.78 13.79
C MET A 83 6.16 -12.66 12.31
N GLU A 84 5.88 -13.79 11.64
CA GLU A 84 5.42 -13.83 10.24
C GLU A 84 4.07 -13.13 10.08
N LYS A 85 3.09 -13.43 10.94
CA LYS A 85 1.78 -12.75 10.94
C LYS A 85 1.93 -11.24 11.17
N ASN A 86 2.76 -10.83 12.13
CA ASN A 86 3.01 -9.41 12.40
C ASN A 86 3.72 -8.71 11.24
N ALA A 87 4.63 -9.40 10.55
CA ALA A 87 5.29 -8.88 9.35
C ALA A 87 4.28 -8.72 8.19
N ALA A 88 3.41 -9.72 7.99
CA ALA A 88 2.34 -9.67 7.00
C ALA A 88 1.36 -8.51 7.27
N THR A 89 0.91 -8.34 8.53
CA THR A 89 0.05 -7.22 8.93
C THR A 89 0.71 -5.87 8.68
N ARG A 90 1.99 -5.71 9.02
CA ARG A 90 2.73 -4.47 8.76
C ARG A 90 2.85 -4.18 7.26
N LYS A 91 3.12 -5.20 6.45
CA LYS A 91 3.18 -5.08 4.99
C LYS A 91 1.82 -4.69 4.40
N ALA A 92 0.74 -5.32 4.84
CA ALA A 92 -0.62 -5.00 4.42
C ALA A 92 -1.00 -3.56 4.78
N ASN A 93 -0.68 -3.12 6.00
CA ASN A 93 -0.91 -1.74 6.43
C ASN A 93 -0.11 -0.72 5.60
N LEU A 94 1.12 -1.04 5.21
CA LEU A 94 1.91 -0.20 4.33
C LEU A 94 1.27 -0.10 2.94
N LEU A 95 0.88 -1.23 2.35
CA LEU A 95 0.18 -1.28 1.06
C LEU A 95 -1.12 -0.47 1.08
N TYR A 96 -1.90 -0.57 2.16
CA TYR A 96 -3.11 0.22 2.38
C TYR A 96 -2.81 1.73 2.41
N LYS A 97 -1.75 2.16 3.12
CA LYS A 97 -1.33 3.57 3.15
C LYS A 97 -0.88 4.07 1.79
N ILE A 98 -0.12 3.28 1.03
CA ILE A 98 0.29 3.63 -0.34
C ILE A 98 -0.94 3.72 -1.27
N ALA A 99 -1.90 2.81 -1.12
CA ALA A 99 -3.13 2.82 -1.88
C ALA A 99 -3.94 4.11 -1.65
N GLN A 100 -4.04 4.57 -0.39
CA GLN A 100 -4.71 5.82 -0.04
C GLN A 100 -3.97 7.08 -0.53
N ALA A 101 -2.64 7.03 -0.62
CA ALA A 101 -1.84 8.15 -1.09
C ALA A 101 -1.75 8.26 -2.64
N THR A 102 -2.24 7.26 -3.37
CA THR A 102 -2.14 7.20 -4.83
C THR A 102 -3.35 7.86 -5.51
N ASN A 103 -3.08 8.73 -6.49
CA ASN A 103 -4.14 9.44 -7.25
C ASN A 103 -4.82 8.58 -8.34
N SER A 104 -4.25 7.42 -8.65
CA SER A 104 -4.80 6.47 -9.63
C SER A 104 -5.71 5.45 -8.94
N GLU A 105 -6.99 5.46 -9.30
CA GLU A 105 -7.99 4.52 -8.76
C GLU A 105 -7.59 3.06 -9.04
N THR A 106 -7.05 2.78 -10.23
CA THR A 106 -6.58 1.43 -10.62
C THR A 106 -5.40 0.96 -9.77
N SER A 107 -4.41 1.83 -9.57
CA SER A 107 -3.22 1.51 -8.78
C SER A 107 -3.59 1.33 -7.30
N SER A 108 -4.47 2.18 -6.78
CA SER A 108 -5.01 2.07 -5.43
C SER A 108 -5.71 0.72 -5.21
N GLN A 109 -6.61 0.33 -6.12
CA GLN A 109 -7.30 -0.96 -6.06
C GLN A 109 -6.34 -2.17 -6.13
N SER A 110 -5.31 -2.10 -6.97
CA SER A 110 -4.30 -3.17 -7.04
C SER A 110 -3.55 -3.33 -5.71
N LEU A 111 -3.20 -2.21 -5.07
CA LEU A 111 -2.50 -2.22 -3.78
C LEU A 111 -3.41 -2.71 -2.65
N LEU A 112 -4.70 -2.34 -2.66
CA LEU A 112 -5.70 -2.86 -1.71
C LEU A 112 -5.90 -4.37 -1.87
N ALA A 113 -5.98 -4.87 -3.10
CA ALA A 113 -6.09 -6.31 -3.36
C ALA A 113 -4.84 -7.08 -2.88
N GLN A 114 -3.65 -6.51 -3.07
CA GLN A 114 -2.41 -7.08 -2.53
C GLN A 114 -2.41 -7.06 -0.99
N ALA A 115 -2.86 -5.97 -0.36
CA ALA A 115 -2.98 -5.88 1.10
C ALA A 115 -3.93 -6.95 1.66
N ALA A 116 -5.10 -7.14 1.02
CA ALA A 116 -6.05 -8.18 1.40
C ALA A 116 -5.43 -9.58 1.28
N LYS A 117 -4.74 -9.86 0.17
CA LYS A 117 -4.04 -11.14 -0.05
C LYS A 117 -3.01 -11.45 1.03
N GLU A 118 -2.23 -10.45 1.47
CA GLU A 118 -1.24 -10.65 2.54
C GLU A 118 -1.89 -10.96 3.90
N LEU A 119 -3.13 -10.50 4.15
CA LEU A 119 -3.85 -10.74 5.39
C LEU A 119 -4.62 -12.07 5.40
N THR A 120 -5.31 -12.39 4.31
CA THR A 120 -6.24 -13.52 4.25
C THR A 120 -5.67 -14.72 3.50
N GLY A 121 -4.55 -14.55 2.78
CA GLY A 121 -4.03 -15.55 1.84
C GLY A 121 -4.81 -15.62 0.52
N GLU A 122 -5.99 -15.00 0.46
CA GLU A 122 -6.89 -15.04 -0.68
C GLU A 122 -7.01 -13.66 -1.34
N MET A 123 -7.01 -13.62 -2.67
CA MET A 123 -7.26 -12.38 -3.41
C MET A 123 -8.76 -12.05 -3.37
N THR A 124 -9.20 -11.37 -2.32
CA THR A 124 -10.53 -10.74 -2.29
C THR A 124 -10.43 -9.34 -2.88
N ILE A 125 -10.76 -9.20 -4.17
CA ILE A 125 -10.86 -7.91 -4.84
C ILE A 125 -12.28 -7.39 -4.62
N PRO A 126 -12.51 -6.14 -4.15
CA PRO A 126 -13.84 -5.55 -4.21
C PRO A 126 -14.29 -5.50 -5.68
N VAL A 127 -15.36 -6.22 -5.99
CA VAL A 127 -15.86 -6.41 -7.35
C VAL A 127 -16.51 -5.12 -7.84
N MET A 128 -15.78 -4.32 -8.63
CA MET A 128 -16.36 -3.61 -9.76
C MET A 128 -15.29 -3.16 -10.77
N LYS A 129 -14.74 -4.11 -11.55
CA LYS A 129 -14.08 -3.77 -12.81
C LYS A 129 -15.15 -3.32 -13.79
N ARG A 130 -15.29 -2.01 -14.02
CA ARG A 130 -15.93 -1.54 -15.25
C ARG A 130 -15.09 -2.11 -16.41
N LYS A 131 -15.71 -2.82 -17.35
CA LYS A 131 -14.97 -3.37 -18.49
C LYS A 131 -14.37 -2.21 -19.29
N GLU A 132 -13.08 -2.31 -19.54
CA GLU A 132 -12.31 -1.33 -20.30
C GLU A 132 -12.00 -1.94 -21.67
N TYR A 133 -12.24 -1.18 -22.73
CA TYR A 133 -11.97 -1.59 -24.09
C TYR A 133 -10.98 -0.62 -24.73
N SER A 134 -9.97 -1.14 -25.40
CA SER A 134 -9.09 -0.38 -26.26
C SER A 134 -9.84 0.07 -27.53
N ALA A 135 -9.30 1.09 -28.23
CA ALA A 135 -9.88 1.54 -29.50
C ALA A 135 -9.97 0.42 -30.54
N SER A 136 -9.07 -0.56 -30.50
CA SER A 136 -9.09 -1.74 -31.38
C SER A 136 -10.26 -2.67 -31.05
N GLU A 137 -10.45 -3.01 -29.78
CA GLU A 137 -11.57 -3.87 -29.33
C GLU A 137 -12.93 -3.21 -29.59
N VAL A 138 -13.05 -1.91 -29.34
CA VAL A 138 -14.27 -1.16 -29.69
C VAL A 138 -14.51 -1.20 -31.20
N GLY A 139 -13.45 -1.09 -32.00
CA GLY A 139 -13.51 -1.18 -33.46
C GLY A 139 -14.07 -2.51 -33.93
N GLU A 140 -13.57 -3.63 -33.38
CA GLU A 140 -14.09 -4.97 -33.67
C GLU A 140 -15.57 -5.11 -33.28
N LEU A 141 -15.97 -4.56 -32.13
CA LEU A 141 -17.36 -4.61 -31.66
C LEU A 141 -18.36 -3.79 -32.49
N VAL A 142 -17.89 -2.79 -33.25
CA VAL A 142 -18.73 -1.92 -34.09
C VAL A 142 -18.43 -2.08 -35.58
N GLY A 143 -17.55 -3.01 -35.97
CA GLY A 143 -17.16 -3.25 -37.35
C GLY A 143 -16.40 -2.10 -38.02
N LYS A 144 -15.64 -1.29 -37.26
CA LYS A 144 -14.84 -0.16 -37.77
C LYS A 144 -13.37 -0.27 -37.32
N SER A 145 -12.48 0.48 -37.98
CA SER A 145 -11.07 0.53 -37.57
C SER A 145 -10.87 1.34 -36.28
N ALA A 146 -9.84 1.00 -35.51
CA ALA A 146 -9.46 1.72 -34.27
C ALA A 146 -9.28 3.24 -34.49
N ASN A 147 -8.73 3.62 -35.65
CA ASN A 147 -8.55 5.02 -36.02
C ASN A 147 -9.90 5.74 -36.23
N MET A 148 -10.87 5.06 -36.87
CA MET A 148 -12.22 5.60 -37.04
C MET A 148 -12.94 5.78 -35.69
N VAL A 149 -12.79 4.82 -34.78
CA VAL A 149 -13.31 4.92 -33.41
C VAL A 149 -12.73 6.14 -32.69
N GLY A 150 -11.42 6.37 -32.79
CA GLY A 150 -10.76 7.56 -32.22
C GLY A 150 -11.28 8.88 -32.80
N ARG A 151 -11.56 8.93 -34.11
CA ARG A 151 -12.15 10.11 -34.77
C ARG A 151 -13.57 10.38 -34.30
N ILE A 152 -14.40 9.34 -34.19
CA ILE A 152 -15.78 9.45 -33.69
C ILE A 152 -15.77 9.92 -32.22
N CYS A 153 -14.88 9.36 -31.41
CA CYS A 153 -14.70 9.75 -30.01
C CYS A 153 -14.34 11.23 -29.85
N ASN A 154 -13.42 11.74 -30.68
CA ASN A 154 -13.07 13.17 -30.68
C ASN A 154 -14.23 14.04 -31.17
N ARG A 155 -14.99 13.61 -32.19
CA ARG A 155 -16.14 14.36 -32.72
C ARG A 155 -17.26 14.50 -31.68
N LEU A 156 -17.50 13.44 -30.91
CA LEU A 156 -18.49 13.40 -29.84
C LEU A 156 -17.99 14.01 -28.52
N ASN A 157 -16.75 14.51 -28.47
CA ASN A 157 -16.10 15.05 -27.27
C ASN A 157 -16.21 14.11 -26.05
N LEU A 158 -16.02 12.80 -26.26
CA LEU A 158 -16.20 11.79 -25.20
C LEU A 158 -14.98 11.67 -24.27
N LYS A 159 -13.84 12.31 -24.62
CA LYS A 159 -12.61 12.23 -23.81
C LYS A 159 -12.66 13.21 -22.64
N ALA A 160 -12.18 12.78 -21.49
CA ALA A 160 -11.93 13.66 -20.35
C ALA A 160 -10.64 14.47 -20.56
N GLU A 161 -10.49 15.56 -19.81
CA GLU A 161 -9.20 16.26 -19.72
C GLU A 161 -8.10 15.31 -19.22
N GLN A 162 -6.90 15.46 -19.78
CA GLN A 162 -5.77 14.60 -19.46
C GLN A 162 -4.94 15.21 -18.32
N PRO A 163 -4.61 14.45 -17.25
CA PRO A 163 -5.03 13.09 -16.91
C PRO A 163 -6.39 13.06 -16.19
N GLY A 164 -7.25 12.09 -16.51
CA GLY A 164 -8.60 12.02 -15.93
C GLY A 164 -9.46 10.88 -16.46
N GLN A 165 -10.65 10.76 -15.89
CA GLN A 165 -11.68 9.79 -16.28
C GLN A 165 -13.07 10.44 -16.30
N ASN A 166 -13.97 9.89 -17.10
CA ASN A 166 -15.37 10.29 -17.13
C ASN A 166 -16.28 9.06 -17.30
N LYS A 167 -17.57 9.28 -17.53
CA LYS A 167 -18.55 8.18 -17.76
C LYS A 167 -18.25 7.32 -18.99
N TYR A 168 -17.49 7.81 -19.96
CA TYR A 168 -17.25 7.14 -21.25
C TYR A 168 -15.90 6.42 -21.31
N GLY A 169 -14.97 6.74 -20.42
CA GLY A 169 -13.64 6.12 -20.42
C GLY A 169 -12.65 6.81 -19.49
N ARG A 170 -11.39 6.38 -19.55
CA ARG A 170 -10.29 6.97 -18.80
C ARG A 170 -8.98 6.99 -19.58
N TRP A 171 -8.09 7.90 -19.18
CA TRP A 171 -6.70 7.88 -19.62
C TRP A 171 -5.92 6.80 -18.85
N SER A 172 -5.12 6.01 -19.57
CA SER A 172 -4.20 5.03 -19.02
C SER A 172 -2.84 5.18 -19.71
N ASN A 173 -1.75 5.10 -18.95
CA ASN A 173 -0.43 5.05 -19.57
C ASN A 173 -0.17 3.64 -20.11
N SER A 174 0.30 3.58 -21.35
CA SER A 174 0.70 2.34 -22.01
C SER A 174 2.14 2.47 -22.50
N LYS A 175 2.90 1.36 -22.50
CA LYS A 175 4.26 1.35 -23.04
C LYS A 175 4.21 1.58 -24.55
N SER A 176 5.00 2.51 -25.06
CA SER A 176 5.13 2.70 -26.51
C SER A 176 5.66 1.43 -27.18
N ARG A 177 5.07 1.08 -28.33
CA ARG A 177 5.45 -0.08 -29.12
C ARG A 177 6.88 0.02 -29.70
N HIS A 178 7.41 1.23 -29.81
CA HIS A 178 8.66 1.52 -30.53
C HIS A 178 9.66 2.35 -29.71
N SER A 179 9.38 2.63 -28.43
CA SER A 179 10.24 3.45 -27.57
C SER A 179 9.99 3.08 -26.10
N ASP A 180 10.95 3.35 -25.22
CA ASP A 180 10.81 3.14 -23.78
C ASP A 180 9.96 4.21 -23.08
N LYS A 181 9.32 5.10 -23.84
CA LYS A 181 8.41 6.12 -23.33
C LYS A 181 7.02 5.53 -23.03
N GLU A 182 6.42 6.00 -21.95
CA GLU A 182 4.99 5.80 -21.70
C GLU A 182 4.16 6.83 -22.48
N VAL A 183 3.13 6.35 -23.16
CA VAL A 183 2.22 7.19 -23.94
C VAL A 183 0.81 7.04 -23.38
N PRO A 184 0.11 8.16 -23.10
CA PRO A 184 -1.27 8.10 -22.68
C PRO A 184 -2.19 7.54 -23.76
N GLN A 185 -2.98 6.52 -23.39
CA GLN A 185 -3.98 5.87 -24.21
C GLN A 185 -5.36 6.02 -23.57
N TRP A 186 -6.37 6.33 -24.39
CA TRP A 186 -7.75 6.39 -23.92
C TRP A 186 -8.39 4.99 -23.98
N LEU A 187 -8.96 4.55 -22.86
CA LEU A 187 -9.72 3.30 -22.74
C LEU A 187 -11.20 3.62 -22.55
N TYR A 188 -12.06 2.89 -23.25
CA TYR A 188 -13.50 3.10 -23.28
C TYR A 188 -14.20 2.23 -22.24
N PHE A 189 -15.21 2.78 -21.57
CA PHE A 189 -16.16 1.99 -20.77
C PHE A 189 -17.36 1.58 -21.62
N ASP A 190 -18.21 0.69 -21.09
CA ASP A 190 -19.42 0.21 -21.79
C ASP A 190 -20.30 1.36 -22.32
N ASP A 191 -20.42 2.47 -21.59
CA ASP A 191 -21.20 3.63 -22.02
C ASP A 191 -20.53 4.41 -23.17
N GLY A 192 -19.20 4.44 -23.21
CA GLY A 192 -18.45 4.97 -24.36
C GLY A 192 -18.65 4.11 -25.61
N VAL A 193 -18.63 2.79 -25.45
CA VAL A 193 -18.92 1.84 -26.56
C VAL A 193 -20.34 2.02 -27.08
N LYS A 194 -21.33 2.16 -26.20
CA LYS A 194 -22.73 2.44 -26.59
C LYS A 194 -22.86 3.74 -27.38
N ALA A 195 -22.21 4.82 -26.94
CA ALA A 195 -22.24 6.10 -27.64
C ALA A 195 -21.66 6.01 -29.06
N ILE A 196 -20.52 5.30 -29.20
CA ILE A 196 -19.88 5.09 -30.50
C ILE A 196 -20.76 4.20 -31.40
N ARG A 197 -21.33 3.12 -30.86
CA ARG A 197 -22.24 2.23 -31.61
C ARG A 197 -23.48 2.97 -32.11
N ALA A 198 -24.06 3.85 -31.29
CA ALA A 198 -25.22 4.65 -31.68
C ALA A 198 -24.89 5.60 -32.85
N GLU A 199 -23.70 6.21 -32.86
CA GLU A 199 -23.27 7.09 -33.95
C GLU A 199 -22.98 6.31 -35.24
N VAL A 200 -22.35 5.13 -35.14
CA VAL A 200 -22.10 4.26 -36.30
C VAL A 200 -23.41 3.81 -36.94
N ASN A 201 -24.46 3.56 -36.15
CA ASN A 201 -25.77 3.17 -36.68
C ASN A 201 -26.54 4.33 -37.35
N LYS A 202 -26.23 5.59 -37.04
CA LYS A 202 -26.83 6.77 -37.69
C LYS A 202 -26.20 7.09 -39.05
N GLN A 203 -25.00 6.59 -39.30
CA GLN A 203 -24.31 6.67 -40.58
C GLN A 203 -24.11 5.23 -41.11
N PRO A 204 -25.20 4.56 -41.59
CA PRO A 204 -25.01 3.36 -42.37
C PRO A 204 -24.12 3.70 -43.56
N ALA A 205 -23.12 2.85 -43.79
CA ALA A 205 -22.05 3.03 -44.77
C ALA A 205 -22.58 3.35 -46.18
#